data_AF-A0A9D5GHM7-F1
#
_entry.id   AF-A0A9D5GHM7-F1
#
_cell.length_a   1.000
_cell.length_b   1.000
_cell.length_c   1.000
_cell.angle_alpha   90.00
_cell.angle_beta   90.00
_cell.angle_gamma   90.00
#
_symmetry.space_group_name_H-M   'P 1'
#
loop_
_entity.id
_entity.type
_entity.pdbx_description
1 polymer ?
#
loop_
_entity_poly.entity_id
_entity_poly.type
_entity_poly.pdbx_seq_one_letter_code
_entity_poly.pdbx_strand_id
1 'polypeptide(L)'
;MNLQDVVKLVDGFHITDRRLLRARKALQGSASQNAAQEFCRQALRYFRSLEREADDHIRTVDRRLDDIYQRQYNLQAERAVAQRRRDNAREVVAALSAGDTAAPSP
;
A
#
# COMPACT_ATOMS: atom_id res chain seq x y z
N MET A 1 11.33 6.20 -29.45
CA MET A 1 9.88 6.48 -29.27
C MET A 1 9.57 7.78 -30.00
N ASN A 2 8.64 7.77 -30.94
CA ASN A 2 8.28 8.96 -31.71
C ASN A 2 7.15 9.75 -31.00
N LEU A 3 6.78 10.93 -31.51
CA LEU A 3 5.74 11.77 -30.91
C LEU A 3 4.36 11.08 -30.89
N GLN A 4 4.02 10.29 -31.91
CA GLN A 4 2.76 9.55 -31.96
C GLN A 4 2.69 8.49 -30.87
N ASP A 5 3.79 7.80 -30.57
CA ASP A 5 3.88 6.83 -29.50
C ASP A 5 3.67 7.49 -28.14
N VAL A 6 4.33 8.64 -27.90
CA VAL A 6 4.13 9.44 -26.67
C VAL A 6 2.67 9.84 -26.54
N VAL A 7 2.07 10.36 -27.61
CA VAL A 7 0.65 10.74 -27.64
C VAL A 7 -0.26 9.58 -27.27
N LYS A 8 -0.04 8.39 -27.85
CA LYS A 8 -0.84 7.19 -27.55
C LYS A 8 -0.71 6.79 -26.07
N LEU A 9 0.49 6.87 -25.50
CA LEU A 9 0.69 6.61 -24.07
C LEU A 9 -0.06 7.61 -23.20
N VAL A 10 0.01 8.90 -23.53
CA VAL A 10 -0.70 9.97 -22.81
C VAL A 10 -2.22 9.79 -22.92
N ASP A 11 -2.73 9.46 -24.11
CA ASP A 11 -4.16 9.27 -24.37
C ASP A 11 -4.73 8.03 -23.62
N GLY A 12 -3.86 7.14 -23.12
CA GLY A 12 -4.26 6.03 -22.24
C GLY A 12 -4.65 6.44 -20.81
N PHE A 13 -4.41 7.70 -20.42
CA PHE A 13 -4.74 8.22 -19.09
C PHE A 13 -6.01 9.08 -19.13
N HIS A 14 -6.81 9.00 -18.07
CA HIS A 14 -7.87 9.97 -17.82
C HIS A 14 -7.28 11.28 -17.29
N ILE A 15 -6.95 12.22 -18.19
CA ILE A 15 -6.27 13.48 -17.86
C ILE A 15 -7.28 14.61 -17.67
N THR A 16 -7.19 15.31 -16.54
CA THR A 16 -7.98 16.51 -16.24
C THR A 16 -7.16 17.80 -16.28
N ASP A 17 -5.83 17.72 -16.40
CA ASP A 17 -4.94 18.89 -16.47
C ASP A 17 -5.24 19.72 -17.73
N ARG A 18 -5.81 20.91 -17.50
CA ARG A 18 -6.25 21.81 -18.58
C ARG A 18 -5.11 22.24 -19.49
N ARG A 19 -3.87 22.35 -19.00
CA ARG A 19 -2.73 22.82 -19.82
C ARG A 19 -2.26 21.72 -20.76
N LEU A 20 -2.19 20.48 -20.29
CA LEU A 20 -1.90 19.31 -21.11
C LEU A 20 -3.00 19.07 -22.15
N LEU A 21 -4.27 19.14 -21.74
CA LEU A 21 -5.39 19.04 -22.68
C LEU A 21 -5.36 20.11 -23.78
N ARG A 22 -5.04 21.36 -23.42
CA ARG A 22 -4.86 22.45 -24.40
C ARG A 22 -3.69 22.18 -25.35
N ALA A 23 -2.55 21.73 -24.85
CA ALA A 23 -1.40 21.41 -25.69
C ALA A 23 -1.67 20.22 -26.61
N ARG A 24 -2.40 19.20 -26.13
CA ARG A 24 -2.86 18.07 -26.94
C ARG A 24 -3.78 18.52 -28.08
N LYS A 25 -4.75 19.39 -27.77
CA LYS A 25 -5.66 19.96 -28.77
C LYS A 25 -4.94 20.83 -29.80
N ALA A 26 -3.96 21.63 -29.37
CA ALA A 26 -3.13 22.43 -30.27
C ALA A 26 -2.30 21.56 -31.22
N LEU A 27 -1.72 20.46 -30.71
CA LEU A 27 -0.99 19.49 -31.50
C LEU A 27 -1.87 18.75 -32.52
N GLN A 28 -3.15 18.47 -32.18
CA GLN A 28 -4.13 17.91 -33.11
C GLN A 28 -4.50 18.89 -34.23
N GLY A 29 -4.63 20.18 -33.92
CA GLY A 29 -4.99 21.21 -34.89
C GLY A 29 -3.81 21.69 -35.76
N SER A 30 -2.57 21.46 -35.33
CA SER A 30 -1.36 21.86 -36.06
C SER A 30 -0.20 20.93 -35.72
N ALA A 31 0.33 20.24 -36.73
CA ALA A 31 1.53 19.40 -36.61
C ALA A 31 2.83 20.22 -36.57
N SER A 32 2.79 21.44 -36.05
CA SER A 32 3.97 22.30 -35.94
C SER A 32 4.93 21.79 -34.86
N GLN A 33 6.23 22.06 -35.06
CA GLN A 33 7.27 21.73 -34.09
C GLN A 33 7.03 22.39 -32.73
N ASN A 34 6.49 23.62 -32.72
CA ASN A 34 6.16 24.34 -31.51
C ASN A 34 5.02 23.67 -30.72
N ALA A 35 3.98 23.20 -31.40
CA ALA A 35 2.89 22.46 -30.75
C ALA A 35 3.38 21.12 -30.17
N ALA A 36 4.29 20.43 -30.87
CA ALA A 36 4.91 19.20 -30.40
C ALA A 36 5.75 19.42 -29.14
N GLN A 37 6.60 20.45 -29.14
CA GLN A 37 7.43 20.80 -27.98
C GLN A 37 6.57 21.19 -26.76
N GLU A 38 5.53 21.98 -26.97
CA GLU A 38 4.64 22.39 -25.89
C GLU A 38 3.88 21.20 -25.30
N PHE A 39 3.36 20.30 -26.15
CA PHE A 39 2.76 19.05 -25.69
C PHE A 39 3.72 18.22 -24.84
N CYS A 40 4.93 17.97 -25.33
CA CYS A 40 5.94 17.21 -24.58
C CYS A 40 6.29 17.88 -23.25
N ARG A 41 6.41 19.22 -23.22
CA ARG A 41 6.69 19.97 -21.99
C ARG A 41 5.57 19.84 -20.96
N GLN A 42 4.32 19.97 -21.39
CA GLN A 42 3.16 19.82 -20.51
C GLN A 42 3.00 18.38 -20.03
N ALA A 43 3.20 17.39 -20.91
CA ALA A 43 3.16 15.98 -20.56
C ALA A 43 4.24 15.64 -19.52
N LEU A 44 5.48 16.07 -19.76
CA LEU A 44 6.59 15.86 -18.82
C LEU A 44 6.30 16.47 -17.45
N ARG A 45 5.74 17.69 -17.40
CA ARG A 45 5.36 18.31 -16.12
C ARG A 45 4.29 17.49 -15.40
N TYR A 46 3.23 17.11 -16.11
CA TYR A 46 2.11 16.37 -15.54
C TYR A 46 2.57 15.02 -14.99
N PHE A 47 3.25 14.21 -15.79
CA PHE A 47 3.66 12.88 -15.38
C PHE A 47 4.74 12.88 -14.30
N ARG A 48 5.63 13.88 -14.26
CA ARG A 48 6.55 14.04 -13.12
C ARG A 48 5.86 14.40 -11.81
N SER A 49 4.76 15.15 -11.86
CA SER A 49 3.95 15.40 -10.65
C SER A 49 3.28 14.12 -10.20
N LEU A 50 2.63 13.42 -11.15
CA LEU A 50 1.93 12.17 -10.90
C LEU A 50 2.86 11.09 -10.33
N GLU A 51 4.07 10.94 -10.89
CA GLU A 51 5.09 10.00 -10.41
C GLU A 51 5.47 10.29 -8.95
N ARG A 52 5.76 11.55 -8.60
CA ARG A 52 6.10 11.92 -7.22
C ARG A 52 4.95 11.68 -6.26
N GLU A 53 3.73 12.05 -6.66
CA GLU A 53 2.52 11.83 -5.86
C GLU A 53 2.28 10.34 -5.61
N ALA A 54 2.48 9.51 -6.65
CA ALA A 54 2.38 8.06 -6.53
C ALA A 54 3.46 7.50 -5.60
N ASP A 55 4.72 7.92 -5.74
CA ASP A 55 5.82 7.49 -4.87
C ASP A 55 5.57 7.85 -3.41
N ASP A 56 5.13 9.08 -3.14
CA ASP A 56 4.84 9.52 -1.77
C ASP A 56 3.63 8.79 -1.18
N HIS A 57 2.64 8.46 -2.02
CA HIS A 57 1.52 7.63 -1.61
C HIS A 57 1.98 6.21 -1.26
N ILE A 58 2.80 5.57 -2.11
CA ILE A 58 3.37 4.24 -1.87
C ILE A 58 4.15 4.24 -0.56
N ARG A 59 5.07 5.19 -0.34
CA ARG A 59 5.81 5.31 0.92
C ARG A 59 4.90 5.45 2.15
N THR A 60 3.78 6.15 1.99
CA THR A 60 2.80 6.32 3.07
C THR A 60 2.07 5.01 3.35
N VAL A 61 1.69 4.27 2.31
CA VAL A 61 1.08 2.95 2.44
C VAL A 61 2.06 1.96 3.07
N ASP A 62 3.32 1.92 2.64
CA ASP A 62 4.35 1.03 3.18
C ASP A 62 4.56 1.25 4.67
N ARG A 63 4.68 2.50 5.14
CA ARG A 63 4.78 2.81 6.58
C ARG A 63 3.58 2.30 7.38
N ARG A 64 2.37 2.43 6.83
CA ARG A 64 1.15 1.92 7.48
C ARG A 64 1.13 0.41 7.53
N LEU A 65 1.62 -0.26 6.48
CA LEU A 65 1.75 -1.71 6.45
C LEU A 65 2.75 -2.17 7.52
N ASP A 66 3.93 -1.53 7.61
CA ASP A 66 4.93 -1.83 8.63
C ASP A 66 4.37 -1.70 10.06
N ASP A 67 3.63 -0.63 10.33
CA ASP A 67 2.95 -0.42 11.62
C ASP A 67 1.95 -1.54 11.93
N ILE A 68 1.17 -1.98 10.93
CA ILE A 68 0.21 -3.08 11.07
C ILE A 68 0.95 -4.40 11.34
N TYR A 69 2.01 -4.69 10.58
CA TYR A 69 2.83 -5.89 10.76
C TYR A 69 3.42 -5.96 12.16
N GLN A 70 3.98 -4.86 12.67
CA GLN A 70 4.54 -4.83 14.02
C GLN A 70 3.48 -5.08 15.09
N ARG A 71 2.27 -4.49 14.95
CA ARG A 71 1.15 -4.75 15.86
C ARG A 71 0.71 -6.21 15.81
N GLN A 72 0.58 -6.78 14.61
CA GLN A 72 0.22 -8.20 14.44
C GLN A 72 1.26 -9.12 15.09
N TYR A 73 2.55 -8.83 14.89
CA TYR A 73 3.64 -9.58 15.52
C TYR A 73 3.54 -9.56 17.05
N ASN A 74 3.35 -8.38 17.64
CA ASN A 74 3.20 -8.22 19.08
C ASN A 74 1.99 -9.00 19.62
N LEU A 75 0.84 -8.89 18.94
CA LEU A 75 -0.38 -9.63 19.33
C LEU A 75 -0.19 -11.15 19.22
N GLN A 76 0.57 -11.63 18.24
CA GLN A 76 0.90 -13.06 18.14
C GLN A 76 1.77 -13.52 19.31
N ALA A 77 2.74 -12.71 19.74
CA ALA A 77 3.55 -13.01 20.91
C ALA A 77 2.71 -13.02 22.19
N GLU A 78 1.85 -12.02 22.40
CA GLU A 78 0.92 -11.97 23.53
C GLU A 78 0.00 -13.20 23.57
N ARG A 79 -0.56 -13.59 22.41
CA ARG A 79 -1.37 -14.80 22.27
C ARG A 79 -0.58 -16.04 22.68
N ALA A 80 0.67 -16.18 22.24
CA ALA A 80 1.50 -17.33 22.57
C ALA A 80 1.77 -17.42 24.10
N VAL A 81 2.02 -16.28 24.75
CA VAL A 81 2.18 -16.23 26.21
C VAL A 81 0.89 -16.61 26.94
N ALA A 82 -0.24 -16.03 26.53
CA ALA A 82 -1.54 -16.34 27.12
C ALA A 82 -1.90 -17.83 26.96
N GLN A 83 -1.61 -18.39 25.80
CA GLN A 83 -1.79 -19.81 25.50
C GLN A 83 -0.97 -20.69 26.46
N ARG A 84 0.33 -20.43 26.62
CA ARG A 84 1.18 -21.18 27.56
C ARG A 84 0.68 -21.07 29.00
N ARG A 85 0.30 -19.86 29.44
CA ARG A 85 -0.25 -19.65 30.80
C ARG A 85 -1.50 -20.49 31.03
N ARG A 86 -2.41 -20.52 30.05
CA ARG A 86 -3.64 -21.31 30.11
C ARG A 86 -3.34 -22.80 30.20
N ASP A 87 -2.42 -23.29 29.37
CA ASP A 87 -2.11 -24.72 29.32
C ASP A 87 -1.43 -25.17 30.63
N ASN A 88 -0.47 -24.40 31.17
CA ASN A 88 0.11 -24.67 32.48
C ASN A 88 -0.92 -24.64 33.62
N ALA A 89 -1.86 -23.69 33.60
CA ALA A 89 -2.92 -23.62 34.60
C ALA A 89 -3.83 -24.85 34.54
N ARG A 90 -4.13 -25.35 33.34
CA ARG A 90 -4.90 -26.59 33.15
C ARG A 90 -4.18 -27.81 33.71
N GLU A 91 -2.87 -27.90 33.51
CA GLU A 91 -2.06 -28.98 34.08
C GLU A 91 -2.11 -28.97 35.61
N VAL A 92 -1.95 -27.80 36.23
CA VAL A 92 -2.05 -27.66 37.70
C VAL A 92 -3.44 -28.04 38.19
N VAL A 93 -4.50 -27.55 37.56
CA VAL A 93 -5.89 -27.91 37.93
C VAL A 93 -6.11 -29.41 37.82
N ALA A 94 -5.63 -30.04 36.74
CA ALA A 94 -5.77 -31.48 36.56
C ALA A 94 -5.04 -32.28 37.65
N ALA A 95 -3.82 -31.86 38.02
CA ALA A 95 -3.05 -32.50 39.07
C ALA A 95 -3.71 -32.36 40.45
N LEU A 96 -4.23 -31.17 40.78
CA LEU A 96 -4.93 -30.94 42.04
C LEU A 96 -6.22 -31.76 42.13
N SER A 97 -7.03 -31.79 41.08
CA SER A 97 -8.26 -32.59 41.04
C SER A 97 -7.98 -34.09 41.19
N ALA A 98 -6.90 -34.59 40.58
CA ALA A 98 -6.49 -35.99 40.73
C ALA A 98 -6.01 -36.31 42.15
N GLY A 99 -5.30 -35.37 42.79
CA GLY A 99 -4.86 -35.48 44.19
C GLY A 99 -6.01 -35.46 45.19
N ASP A 100 -7.03 -34.63 44.95
CA ASP A 100 -8.24 -34.53 45.79
C ASP A 100 -9.07 -35.84 45.75
N THR A 101 -9.14 -36.51 44.60
CA THR A 101 -9.78 -37.83 44.49
C THR A 101 -9.01 -38.98 45.14
N ALA A 102 -7.73 -38.78 45.49
CA ALA A 102 -6.86 -39.81 46.08
C ALA A 102 -6.72 -39.71 47.61
N ALA A 103 -7.28 -38.67 48.23
CA ALA A 103 -7.31 -38.54 49.68
C ALA A 103 -8.30 -39.57 50.28
N PRO A 104 -7.87 -40.50 51.16
CA PRO A 104 -8.81 -41.37 51.85
C PRO A 104 -9.67 -40.55 52.80
N SER A 105 -11.00 -40.72 52.71
CA SER A 105 -11.94 -40.19 53.68
C SER A 105 -11.56 -40.65 55.10
N PRO A 106 -11.71 -39.78 56.13
CA PRO A 106 -11.45 -40.14 57.52
C PRO A 106 -12.35 -41.27 58.02
#